data_AF-A0A412N8D6-F1
#
_entry.id   AF-A0A412N8D6-F1
#
_cell.length_a   1.000
_cell.length_b   1.000
_cell.length_c   1.000
_cell.angle_alpha   90.00
_cell.angle_beta   90.00
_cell.angle_gamma   90.00
#
_symmetry.space_group_name_H-M   'P 1'
#
loop_
_entity.id
_entity.type
_entity.pdbx_description
1 polymer ?
#
loop_
_entity_poly.entity_id
_entity_poly.type
_entity_poly.pdbx_seq_one_letter_code
_entity_poly.pdbx_strand_id
1 'polypeptide(L)'
;MVSAENSIVGDVSNYRYVVIDKNNGNFSPDGETNTAYFPESDDVVNVVAYYPQGNVVENKLSLDLANQDEQPRIDLMSAKAEGASKSTPIINLGFKHRLTKLFFEIEGDVNTDGIYAAIGNQYTDIQYDILNDKLLIADGSEKKDIVMKYWNLSNYRFTEAIVLPNEENNSAEDRKLTFQLNEKIFNATISNSTTFEAGKKYTYKVKFETTPSGNINVSITGVSIKNWDDGDISDDNIIVPGTLKFDRLYLASGFTDWGRPYEMMKSADGKTFTWTGNVKDDNQEMKFALLQQSIIGDVQLMPNMNGTTNKEVELNVEMNAYPVIYYDNESIKRDNKWVIKEKGTYTVTVNVETMKVEVEKLDVVYLVGSVLSVEEGENQNNGYDLKRAPYFTKIDNDKYELIINLHEGDFKILSKIEYTNTNDDYYAPEANTPFVTGSNMNVDCRQENGRDYKWQVTEAQTGTYKLTLNTSELENVTLTAEKL
;
A
#
# COMPACT_ATOMS: atom_id res chain seq x y z
N MET A 1 34.22 -17.27 -30.01
CA MET A 1 33.45 -17.54 -31.25
C MET A 1 32.77 -18.89 -31.09
N VAL A 2 31.56 -19.03 -31.62
CA VAL A 2 30.76 -20.26 -31.48
C VAL A 2 30.10 -20.66 -32.78
N SER A 3 29.80 -21.95 -32.94
CA SER A 3 29.00 -22.48 -34.04
C SER A 3 27.53 -22.06 -33.93
N ALA A 4 26.71 -22.46 -34.91
CA ALA A 4 25.25 -22.35 -34.81
C ALA A 4 24.70 -23.07 -33.57
N GLU A 5 25.26 -24.23 -33.23
CA GLU A 5 24.94 -25.02 -32.02
C GLU A 5 25.63 -24.54 -30.73
N ASN A 6 26.06 -23.28 -30.66
CA ASN A 6 26.74 -22.67 -29.50
C ASN A 6 28.00 -23.41 -28.99
N SER A 7 28.66 -24.22 -29.81
CA SER A 7 29.92 -24.87 -29.46
C SER A 7 31.11 -23.96 -29.78
N ILE A 8 32.12 -23.92 -28.91
CA ILE A 8 33.31 -23.07 -29.11
C ILE A 8 34.04 -23.49 -30.40
N VAL A 9 34.40 -22.52 -31.23
CA VAL A 9 35.13 -22.72 -32.49
C VAL A 9 36.56 -22.21 -32.36
N GLY A 10 37.54 -23.03 -32.76
CA GLY A 10 38.95 -22.67 -32.84
C GLY A 10 39.59 -22.31 -31.50
N ASP A 11 39.06 -22.84 -30.39
CA ASP A 11 39.46 -22.51 -29.00
C ASP A 11 39.41 -21.01 -28.66
N VAL A 12 38.69 -20.21 -29.46
CA VAL A 12 38.50 -18.78 -29.25
C VAL A 12 37.43 -18.57 -28.18
N SER A 13 37.85 -18.63 -26.91
CA SER A 13 36.99 -18.48 -25.74
C SER A 13 37.53 -17.47 -24.74
N ASN A 14 36.65 -16.58 -24.26
CA ASN A 14 36.94 -15.56 -23.25
C ASN A 14 38.12 -14.60 -23.58
N TYR A 15 38.35 -14.32 -24.87
CA TYR A 15 39.41 -13.40 -25.29
C TYR A 15 39.05 -11.97 -24.90
N ARG A 16 40.02 -11.26 -24.31
CA ARG A 16 39.80 -9.91 -23.80
C ARG A 16 39.95 -8.87 -24.90
N TYR A 17 38.92 -8.04 -25.05
CA TYR A 17 38.93 -6.87 -25.93
C TYR A 17 38.77 -5.59 -25.09
N VAL A 18 39.44 -4.52 -25.50
CA VAL A 18 39.42 -3.21 -24.86
C VAL A 18 38.84 -2.16 -25.79
N VAL A 19 38.16 -1.17 -25.24
CA VAL A 19 37.63 -0.03 -26.00
C VAL A 19 38.80 0.86 -26.44
N ILE A 20 38.95 1.06 -27.74
CA ILE A 20 40.03 1.89 -28.34
C ILE A 20 39.70 3.37 -28.21
N ASP A 21 38.45 3.72 -28.54
CA ASP A 21 37.93 5.07 -28.52
C ASP A 21 36.52 5.07 -27.92
N LYS A 22 36.37 5.80 -26.82
CA LYS A 22 35.11 5.93 -26.08
C LYS A 22 34.01 6.59 -26.91
N ASN A 23 34.35 7.31 -27.98
CA ASN A 23 33.38 8.02 -28.82
C ASN A 23 32.89 7.20 -30.02
N ASN A 24 33.64 6.17 -30.44
CA ASN A 24 33.36 5.44 -31.68
C ASN A 24 32.91 3.99 -31.46
N GLY A 25 32.93 3.48 -30.21
CA GLY A 25 32.43 2.14 -29.87
C GLY A 25 33.27 0.97 -30.40
N ASN A 26 34.50 1.23 -30.86
CA ASN A 26 35.37 0.21 -31.43
C ASN A 26 36.18 -0.52 -30.35
N PHE A 27 36.33 -1.83 -30.52
CA PHE A 27 37.11 -2.71 -29.65
C PHE A 27 38.39 -3.22 -30.34
N SER A 28 39.50 -3.28 -29.62
CA SER A 28 40.73 -3.98 -30.05
C SER A 28 41.04 -5.14 -29.12
N PRO A 29 41.66 -6.22 -29.60
CA PRO A 29 42.17 -7.26 -28.71
C PRO A 29 43.21 -6.66 -27.73
N ASP A 30 43.20 -7.14 -26.49
CA ASP A 30 44.20 -6.77 -25.48
C ASP A 30 45.51 -7.56 -25.72
N GLY A 31 46.25 -7.17 -26.75
CA GLY A 31 47.47 -7.85 -27.20
C GLY A 31 47.23 -9.02 -28.14
N GLU A 32 48.32 -9.53 -28.75
CA GLU A 32 48.26 -10.53 -29.82
C GLU A 32 47.58 -11.83 -29.39
N THR A 33 47.78 -12.28 -28.15
CA THR A 33 47.19 -13.52 -27.59
C THR A 33 45.66 -13.47 -27.50
N ASN A 34 45.06 -12.27 -27.50
CA ASN A 34 43.61 -12.07 -27.50
C ASN A 34 43.05 -11.81 -28.91
N THR A 35 43.86 -11.94 -29.96
CA THR A 35 43.39 -11.76 -31.34
C THR A 35 42.61 -13.00 -31.77
N ALA A 36 41.30 -12.86 -31.94
CA ALA A 36 40.47 -13.90 -32.52
C ALA A 36 40.61 -13.92 -34.06
N TYR A 37 40.84 -15.10 -34.63
CA TYR A 37 40.90 -15.31 -36.08
C TYR A 37 39.72 -16.17 -36.52
N PHE A 38 39.12 -15.82 -37.66
CA PHE A 38 38.10 -16.67 -38.30
C PHE A 38 38.71 -17.99 -38.81
N PRO A 39 37.91 -19.07 -38.90
CA PRO A 39 38.36 -20.33 -39.51
C PRO A 39 38.94 -20.12 -40.91
N GLU A 40 40.02 -20.82 -41.23
CA GLU A 40 40.65 -20.73 -42.57
C GLU A 40 39.71 -21.17 -43.70
N SER A 41 38.78 -22.08 -43.39
CA SER A 41 37.73 -22.60 -44.26
C SER A 41 36.68 -21.58 -44.69
N ASP A 42 36.66 -20.39 -44.07
CA ASP A 42 35.59 -19.39 -44.20
C ASP A 42 34.22 -19.86 -43.66
N ASP A 43 34.23 -20.87 -42.78
CA ASP A 43 33.02 -21.31 -42.09
C ASP A 43 32.42 -20.17 -41.26
N VAL A 44 31.09 -20.07 -41.32
CA VAL A 44 30.33 -19.05 -40.62
C VAL A 44 30.30 -19.35 -39.11
N VAL A 45 30.56 -18.33 -38.30
CA VAL A 45 30.52 -18.38 -36.84
C VAL A 45 29.62 -17.28 -36.26
N ASN A 46 29.16 -17.52 -35.04
CA ASN A 46 28.56 -16.50 -34.19
C ASN A 46 29.61 -15.96 -33.21
N VAL A 47 29.47 -14.69 -32.84
CA VAL A 47 30.31 -14.04 -31.83
C VAL A 47 29.44 -13.67 -30.65
N VAL A 48 29.69 -14.31 -29.50
CA VAL A 48 29.09 -13.98 -28.22
C VAL A 48 30.11 -13.17 -27.42
N ALA A 49 29.65 -12.06 -26.82
CA ALA A 49 30.46 -11.17 -26.02
C ALA A 49 29.72 -10.79 -24.74
N TYR A 50 30.47 -10.47 -23.69
CA TYR A 50 29.93 -10.01 -22.42
C TYR A 50 30.82 -8.91 -21.82
N TYR A 51 30.25 -8.15 -20.90
CA TYR A 51 30.92 -7.16 -20.08
C TYR A 51 30.35 -7.24 -18.66
N PRO A 52 31.16 -7.03 -17.60
CA PRO A 52 32.61 -6.80 -17.64
C PRO A 52 33.40 -8.11 -17.77
N GLN A 53 34.61 -8.02 -18.34
CA GLN A 53 35.53 -9.17 -18.43
C GLN A 53 35.86 -9.71 -17.03
N GLY A 54 35.78 -11.03 -16.84
CA GLY A 54 36.02 -11.65 -15.55
C GLY A 54 36.46 -13.10 -15.59
N ASN A 55 36.36 -13.76 -14.43
CA ASN A 55 36.69 -15.17 -14.28
C ASN A 55 35.56 -16.03 -14.84
N VAL A 56 35.90 -16.88 -15.81
CA VAL A 56 34.95 -17.78 -16.48
C VAL A 56 35.38 -19.21 -16.22
N VAL A 57 34.51 -19.99 -15.58
CA VAL A 57 34.70 -21.42 -15.34
C VAL A 57 33.53 -22.14 -16.00
N GLU A 58 33.81 -23.13 -16.84
CA GLU A 58 32.77 -23.88 -17.57
C GLU A 58 31.76 -22.97 -18.29
N ASN A 59 32.27 -21.91 -18.94
CA ASN A 59 31.49 -20.88 -19.65
C ASN A 59 30.58 -19.99 -18.78
N LYS A 60 30.70 -20.07 -17.46
CA LYS A 60 29.95 -19.26 -16.51
C LYS A 60 30.82 -18.16 -15.93
N LEU A 61 30.39 -16.91 -16.10
CA LEU A 61 30.96 -15.75 -15.43
C LEU A 61 30.39 -15.65 -14.02
N SER A 62 31.25 -15.54 -13.01
CA SER A 62 30.82 -15.26 -11.63
C SER A 62 30.79 -13.76 -11.36
N LEU A 63 29.71 -13.26 -10.74
CA LEU A 63 29.59 -11.88 -10.26
C LEU A 63 29.09 -11.84 -8.81
N ASP A 64 29.57 -10.86 -8.05
CA ASP A 64 29.06 -10.53 -6.71
C ASP A 64 28.43 -9.13 -6.73
N LEU A 65 27.11 -9.07 -6.61
CA LEU A 65 26.32 -7.84 -6.61
C LEU A 65 26.28 -7.12 -5.25
N ALA A 66 26.99 -7.61 -4.23
CA ALA A 66 26.92 -7.02 -2.88
C ALA A 66 27.55 -5.62 -2.84
N ASN A 67 28.62 -5.40 -3.59
CA ASN A 67 29.33 -4.13 -3.63
C ASN A 67 28.81 -3.22 -4.75
N GLN A 68 28.07 -2.18 -4.36
CA GLN A 68 27.49 -1.21 -5.28
C GLN A 68 28.41 -0.01 -5.59
N ASP A 69 29.57 0.12 -4.95
CA ASP A 69 30.43 1.31 -5.08
C ASP A 69 31.03 1.47 -6.48
N GLU A 70 31.35 0.36 -7.16
CA GLU A 70 31.88 0.32 -8.51
C GLU A 70 30.90 -0.34 -9.49
N GLN A 71 29.71 0.25 -9.66
CA GLN A 71 28.64 -0.33 -10.48
C GLN A 71 29.05 -0.84 -11.88
N PRO A 72 29.95 -0.20 -12.65
CA PRO A 72 30.41 -0.76 -13.93
C PRO A 72 31.04 -2.16 -13.84
N ARG A 73 31.57 -2.57 -12.68
CA ARG A 73 32.12 -3.92 -12.45
C ARG A 73 31.07 -5.00 -12.21
N ILE A 74 29.84 -4.61 -11.92
CA ILE A 74 28.72 -5.53 -11.71
C ILE A 74 27.61 -5.35 -12.74
N ASP A 75 27.72 -4.34 -13.58
CA ASP A 75 26.79 -4.04 -14.65
C ASP A 75 26.93 -5.02 -15.83
N LEU A 76 26.39 -6.22 -15.64
CA LEU A 76 26.47 -7.29 -16.61
C LEU A 76 25.69 -6.92 -17.88
N MET A 77 26.42 -6.85 -18.99
CA MET A 77 25.88 -6.73 -20.34
C MET A 77 26.35 -7.90 -21.21
N SER A 78 25.58 -8.22 -22.24
CA SER A 78 26.02 -9.20 -23.25
C SER A 78 25.52 -8.85 -24.64
N ALA A 79 26.19 -9.37 -25.66
CA ALA A 79 25.82 -9.25 -27.06
C ALA A 79 26.03 -10.58 -27.80
N LYS A 80 25.23 -10.79 -28.85
CA LYS A 80 25.43 -11.87 -29.83
C LYS A 80 25.35 -11.28 -31.23
N ALA A 81 26.36 -11.56 -32.04
CA ALA A 81 26.38 -11.29 -33.47
C ALA A 81 26.42 -12.63 -34.22
N GLU A 82 25.64 -12.73 -35.29
CA GLU A 82 25.52 -13.95 -36.08
C GLU A 82 26.05 -13.73 -37.50
N GLY A 83 26.48 -14.81 -38.15
CA GLY A 83 26.84 -14.75 -39.57
C GLY A 83 28.23 -14.18 -39.88
N ALA A 84 29.15 -14.14 -38.91
CA ALA A 84 30.49 -13.62 -39.12
C ALA A 84 31.41 -14.67 -39.79
N SER A 85 32.30 -14.23 -40.68
CA SER A 85 33.24 -15.11 -41.39
C SER A 85 34.50 -14.35 -41.80
N LYS A 86 35.47 -15.04 -42.42
CA LYS A 86 36.66 -14.40 -42.97
C LYS A 86 36.31 -13.46 -44.14
N SER A 87 35.31 -13.82 -44.95
CA SER A 87 34.79 -12.98 -46.04
C SER A 87 33.87 -11.85 -45.57
N THR A 88 33.25 -12.00 -44.37
CA THR A 88 32.41 -10.98 -43.73
C THR A 88 32.88 -10.69 -42.30
N PRO A 89 34.03 -9.99 -42.10
CA PRO A 89 34.71 -9.95 -40.82
C PRO A 89 34.22 -8.85 -39.86
N ILE A 90 33.33 -7.96 -40.30
CA ILE A 90 32.82 -6.86 -39.48
C ILE A 90 31.77 -7.40 -38.53
N ILE A 91 32.02 -7.29 -37.22
CA ILE A 91 31.13 -7.76 -36.17
C ILE A 91 30.55 -6.54 -35.44
N ASN A 92 29.23 -6.40 -35.44
CA ASN A 92 28.52 -5.37 -34.69
C ASN A 92 27.89 -5.99 -33.43
N LEU A 93 28.30 -5.54 -32.25
CA LEU A 93 27.83 -6.06 -30.96
C LEU A 93 26.79 -5.10 -30.35
N GLY A 94 25.52 -5.50 -30.36
CA GLY A 94 24.45 -4.81 -29.63
C GLY A 94 24.37 -5.30 -28.19
N PHE A 95 25.10 -4.66 -27.28
CA PHE A 95 25.07 -5.00 -25.86
C PHE A 95 23.72 -4.65 -25.23
N LYS A 96 23.26 -5.53 -24.33
CA LYS A 96 22.08 -5.32 -23.50
C LYS A 96 22.41 -5.64 -22.05
N HIS A 97 21.93 -4.81 -21.13
CA HIS A 97 21.96 -5.09 -19.70
C HIS A 97 21.16 -6.35 -19.37
N ARG A 98 21.72 -7.19 -18.51
CA ARG A 98 21.09 -8.43 -18.04
C ARG A 98 20.52 -8.34 -16.64
N LEU A 99 20.96 -7.36 -15.87
CA LEU A 99 20.48 -7.14 -14.50
C LEU A 99 19.36 -6.10 -14.47
N THR A 100 18.81 -5.84 -13.28
CA THR A 100 17.83 -4.78 -13.05
C THR A 100 18.49 -3.61 -12.33
N LYS A 101 18.18 -2.38 -12.76
CA LYS A 101 18.59 -1.15 -12.10
C LYS A 101 17.47 -0.63 -11.22
N LEU A 102 17.76 -0.40 -9.94
CA LEU A 102 16.91 0.34 -9.02
C LEU A 102 17.49 1.73 -8.81
N PHE A 103 16.66 2.75 -8.91
CA PHE A 103 17.06 4.15 -8.81
C PHE A 103 16.06 4.92 -7.95
N PHE A 104 16.54 5.57 -6.90
CA PHE A 104 15.72 6.30 -5.94
C PHE A 104 16.17 7.76 -5.92
N GLU A 105 15.44 8.61 -6.63
CA GLU A 105 15.65 10.05 -6.64
C GLU A 105 15.29 10.65 -5.28
N ILE A 106 16.20 11.40 -4.67
CA ILE A 106 16.06 11.98 -3.34
C ILE A 106 15.70 13.47 -3.42
N GLU A 107 14.48 13.79 -3.02
CA GLU A 107 13.90 15.13 -3.02
C GLU A 107 13.81 15.72 -1.60
N GLY A 108 13.67 17.06 -1.53
CA GLY A 108 13.34 17.80 -0.31
C GLY A 108 14.53 18.48 0.41
N ASP A 109 14.25 19.44 1.28
CA ASP A 109 15.26 20.33 1.88
C ASP A 109 15.83 19.76 3.19
N VAL A 110 16.52 18.63 3.08
CA VAL A 110 17.18 17.93 4.20
C VAL A 110 18.59 17.60 3.79
N ASN A 111 19.60 17.82 4.63
CA ASN A 111 20.94 17.29 4.34
C ASN A 111 20.91 15.76 4.42
N THR A 112 21.23 15.10 3.32
CA THR A 112 21.23 13.63 3.18
C THR A 112 22.65 13.05 3.12
N ASP A 113 23.67 13.85 3.42
CA ASP A 113 25.05 13.37 3.56
C ASP A 113 25.13 12.22 4.57
N GLY A 114 25.77 11.13 4.17
CA GLY A 114 25.89 9.93 5.01
C GLY A 114 24.61 9.11 5.16
N ILE A 115 23.59 9.33 4.31
CA ILE A 115 22.42 8.47 4.26
C ILE A 115 22.83 7.01 4.00
N TYR A 116 22.29 6.10 4.80
CA TYR A 116 22.32 4.68 4.54
C TYR A 116 21.02 4.29 3.84
N ALA A 117 21.12 3.61 2.69
CA ALA A 117 19.98 3.09 1.97
C ALA A 117 20.23 1.62 1.63
N ALA A 118 19.26 0.75 1.84
CA ALA A 118 19.39 -0.67 1.56
C ALA A 118 18.08 -1.30 1.07
N ILE A 119 18.21 -2.34 0.25
CA ILE A 119 17.11 -3.22 -0.15
C ILE A 119 17.41 -4.65 0.31
N GLY A 120 16.45 -5.25 1.02
CA GLY A 120 16.58 -6.57 1.58
C GLY A 120 16.23 -7.71 0.62
N ASN A 121 16.52 -8.93 1.07
CA ASN A 121 16.18 -10.20 0.44
C ASN A 121 16.82 -10.46 -0.95
N GLN A 122 17.99 -9.94 -1.24
CA GLN A 122 18.63 -10.09 -2.55
C GLN A 122 19.64 -11.25 -2.60
N TYR A 123 19.63 -12.04 -3.67
CA TYR A 123 20.80 -12.85 -4.02
C TYR A 123 21.85 -11.96 -4.66
N THR A 124 23.12 -12.08 -4.24
CA THR A 124 24.20 -11.27 -4.83
C THR A 124 25.28 -12.10 -5.50
N ASP A 125 25.53 -13.32 -5.02
CA ASP A 125 26.47 -14.23 -5.64
C ASP A 125 25.74 -14.95 -6.77
N ILE A 126 26.07 -14.60 -8.01
CA ILE A 126 25.37 -15.06 -9.21
C ILE A 126 26.36 -15.61 -10.25
N GLN A 127 25.85 -16.40 -11.17
CA GLN A 127 26.57 -16.87 -12.35
C GLN A 127 25.80 -16.49 -13.62
N TYR A 128 26.51 -16.11 -14.66
CA TYR A 128 25.95 -15.90 -16.00
C TYR A 128 26.52 -16.93 -16.96
N ASP A 129 25.65 -17.81 -17.47
CA ASP A 129 25.98 -18.75 -18.52
C ASP A 129 26.04 -17.99 -19.86
N ILE A 130 27.27 -17.73 -20.31
CA ILE A 130 27.55 -16.86 -21.46
C ILE A 130 26.99 -17.48 -22.74
N LEU A 131 27.05 -18.80 -22.88
CA LEU A 131 26.68 -19.47 -24.13
C LEU A 131 25.16 -19.65 -24.25
N ASN A 132 24.49 -19.89 -23.12
CA ASN A 132 23.04 -20.10 -23.07
C ASN A 132 22.26 -18.82 -22.75
N ASP A 133 22.95 -17.71 -22.53
CA ASP A 133 22.36 -16.42 -22.17
C ASP A 133 21.43 -16.51 -20.94
N LYS A 134 21.91 -17.18 -19.87
CA LYS A 134 21.10 -17.49 -18.69
C LYS A 134 21.73 -16.97 -17.40
N LEU A 135 20.93 -16.29 -16.59
CA LEU A 135 21.29 -15.91 -15.22
C LEU A 135 20.98 -17.05 -14.24
N LEU A 136 21.89 -17.28 -13.32
CA LEU A 136 21.85 -18.34 -12.32
C LEU A 136 22.23 -17.78 -10.96
N ILE A 137 21.61 -18.31 -9.91
CA ILE A 137 22.06 -18.08 -8.53
C ILE A 137 23.23 -19.03 -8.28
N ALA A 138 24.33 -18.53 -7.70
CA ALA A 138 25.48 -19.37 -7.39
C ALA A 138 25.13 -20.38 -6.27
N ASP A 139 25.73 -21.58 -6.33
CA ASP A 139 25.54 -22.60 -5.29
C ASP A 139 25.92 -22.05 -3.91
N GLY A 140 25.01 -22.18 -2.94
CA GLY A 140 25.20 -21.68 -1.58
C GLY A 140 24.99 -20.18 -1.40
N SER A 141 24.57 -19.44 -2.44
CA SER A 141 24.18 -18.03 -2.32
C SER A 141 22.92 -17.90 -1.47
N GLU A 142 22.99 -17.05 -0.44
CA GLU A 142 21.87 -16.73 0.44
C GLU A 142 21.37 -15.31 0.20
N LYS A 143 20.11 -15.06 0.56
CA LYS A 143 19.52 -13.72 0.47
C LYS A 143 20.10 -12.82 1.56
N LYS A 144 20.57 -11.64 1.16
CA LYS A 144 21.11 -10.61 2.05
C LYS A 144 20.65 -9.21 1.63
N ASP A 145 20.94 -8.23 2.47
CA ASP A 145 20.67 -6.83 2.17
C ASP A 145 21.75 -6.28 1.23
N ILE A 146 21.34 -5.56 0.19
CA ILE A 146 22.25 -4.76 -0.65
C ILE A 146 22.19 -3.33 -0.16
N VAL A 147 23.34 -2.80 0.28
CA VAL A 147 23.51 -1.37 0.55
C VAL A 147 23.63 -0.65 -0.78
N MET A 148 22.74 0.30 -1.01
CA MET A 148 22.66 1.08 -2.25
C MET A 148 23.76 2.14 -2.28
N LYS A 149 24.26 2.44 -3.48
CA LYS A 149 25.22 3.52 -3.67
C LYS A 149 24.50 4.86 -3.57
N TYR A 150 25.01 5.76 -2.73
CA TYR A 150 24.51 7.12 -2.59
C TYR A 150 25.29 8.12 -3.46
N TRP A 151 24.57 9.06 -4.07
CA TRP A 151 25.12 10.18 -4.81
C TRP A 151 24.54 11.49 -4.32
N ASN A 152 25.44 12.45 -4.05
CA ASN A 152 25.11 13.85 -3.79
C ASN A 152 25.77 14.74 -4.84
N LEU A 153 25.05 15.02 -5.92
CA LEU A 153 25.45 16.01 -6.92
C LEU A 153 24.75 17.33 -6.57
N SER A 154 25.37 18.48 -6.85
CA SER A 154 25.01 19.81 -6.32
C SER A 154 23.52 20.10 -6.08
N ASN A 155 22.64 19.69 -7.00
CA ASN A 155 21.19 19.84 -6.92
C ASN A 155 20.41 18.55 -7.24
N TYR A 156 21.09 17.40 -7.27
CA TYR A 156 20.51 16.13 -7.66
C TYR A 156 21.10 15.00 -6.82
N ARG A 157 20.25 14.35 -6.03
CA ARG A 157 20.64 13.33 -5.06
C ARG A 157 19.86 12.08 -5.33
N PHE A 158 20.50 10.94 -5.20
CA PHE A 158 19.83 9.67 -5.41
C PHE A 158 20.60 8.52 -4.75
N THR A 159 19.90 7.41 -4.55
CA THR A 159 20.53 6.12 -4.26
C THR A 159 20.22 5.14 -5.37
N GLU A 160 21.13 4.23 -5.65
CA GLU A 160 20.95 3.25 -6.74
C GLU A 160 21.54 1.88 -6.40
N ALA A 161 20.96 0.85 -6.98
CA ALA A 161 21.45 -0.51 -6.90
C ALA A 161 21.26 -1.27 -8.23
N ILE A 162 22.18 -2.16 -8.53
CA ILE A 162 22.07 -3.18 -9.57
C ILE A 162 21.77 -4.50 -8.88
N VAL A 163 20.62 -5.11 -9.21
CA VAL A 163 20.11 -6.31 -8.54
C VAL A 163 19.80 -7.42 -9.55
N LEU A 164 19.76 -8.66 -9.06
CA LEU A 164 19.35 -9.81 -9.87
C LEU A 164 17.85 -9.67 -10.23
N PRO A 165 17.46 -9.81 -11.51
CA PRO A 165 16.06 -9.79 -11.94
C PRO A 165 15.28 -10.97 -11.37
N ASN A 166 13.97 -10.84 -11.37
CA ASN A 166 13.06 -11.89 -10.97
C ASN A 166 12.80 -12.87 -12.13
N GLU A 167 13.49 -14.00 -12.10
CA GLU A 167 13.35 -15.09 -13.08
C GLU A 167 13.03 -16.42 -12.37
N GLU A 168 13.09 -17.55 -13.11
CA GLU A 168 12.62 -18.89 -12.72
C GLU A 168 12.97 -19.32 -11.27
N ASN A 169 14.17 -18.97 -10.78
CA ASN A 169 14.64 -19.32 -9.43
C ASN A 169 14.75 -18.13 -8.44
N ASN A 170 14.27 -16.94 -8.84
CA ASN A 170 14.26 -15.73 -8.02
C ASN A 170 12.90 -15.04 -8.12
N SER A 171 11.84 -15.64 -7.58
CA SER A 171 10.49 -15.07 -7.68
C SER A 171 10.37 -13.69 -7.01
N ALA A 172 9.44 -12.88 -7.50
CA ALA A 172 9.09 -11.62 -6.85
C ALA A 172 8.58 -11.85 -5.42
N GLU A 173 9.05 -11.04 -4.48
CA GLU A 173 8.73 -11.15 -3.06
C GLU A 173 8.71 -9.76 -2.41
N ASP A 174 8.17 -9.69 -1.20
CA ASP A 174 8.21 -8.45 -0.44
C ASP A 174 9.66 -8.13 -0.06
N ARG A 175 10.15 -6.97 -0.51
CA ARG A 175 11.52 -6.51 -0.30
C ARG A 175 11.51 -5.25 0.55
N LYS A 176 12.04 -5.35 1.76
CA LYS A 176 12.17 -4.21 2.68
C LYS A 176 13.18 -3.20 2.12
N LEU A 177 12.77 -1.94 2.05
CA LEU A 177 13.64 -0.79 1.85
C LEU A 177 13.94 -0.16 3.21
N THR A 178 15.19 0.14 3.47
CA THR A 178 15.61 0.84 4.69
C THR A 178 16.38 2.08 4.29
N PHE A 179 15.92 3.24 4.76
CA PHE A 179 16.65 4.51 4.68
C PHE A 179 16.96 4.95 6.09
N GLN A 180 18.23 5.14 6.41
CA GLN A 180 18.65 5.70 7.68
C GLN A 180 19.40 7.01 7.43
N LEU A 181 18.91 8.07 8.06
CA LEU A 181 19.51 9.39 8.01
C LEU A 181 19.69 9.89 9.44
N ASN A 182 20.93 10.18 9.82
CA ASN A 182 21.34 10.37 11.22
C ASN A 182 20.97 9.13 12.07
N GLU A 183 20.32 9.33 13.22
CA GLU A 183 19.85 8.26 14.10
C GLU A 183 18.45 7.72 13.72
N LYS A 184 17.83 8.27 12.65
CA LYS A 184 16.44 7.94 12.28
C LYS A 184 16.41 6.88 11.19
N ILE A 185 15.62 5.84 11.41
CA ILE A 185 15.43 4.73 10.48
C ILE A 185 14.01 4.80 9.93
N PHE A 186 13.90 4.77 8.61
CA PHE A 186 12.66 4.72 7.88
C PHE A 186 12.61 3.44 7.05
N ASN A 187 11.50 2.72 7.14
CA ASN A 187 11.30 1.49 6.40
C ASN A 187 10.13 1.64 5.43
N ALA A 188 10.30 1.08 4.25
CA ALA A 188 9.25 0.86 3.26
C ALA A 188 9.36 -0.56 2.70
N THR A 189 8.43 -0.97 1.85
CA THR A 189 8.45 -2.30 1.23
C THR A 189 8.10 -2.17 -0.25
N ILE A 190 8.92 -2.78 -1.11
CA ILE A 190 8.51 -3.09 -2.48
C ILE A 190 7.72 -4.39 -2.42
N SER A 191 6.47 -4.35 -2.86
CA SER A 191 5.54 -5.48 -2.83
C SER A 191 5.98 -6.61 -3.76
N ASN A 192 5.66 -7.86 -3.38
CA ASN A 192 5.81 -9.05 -4.22
C ASN A 192 5.04 -9.02 -5.55
N SER A 193 4.16 -8.03 -5.76
CA SER A 193 3.51 -7.77 -7.03
C SER A 193 4.42 -7.06 -8.05
N THR A 194 5.53 -6.45 -7.61
CA THR A 194 6.54 -5.87 -8.50
C THR A 194 7.55 -6.93 -8.92
N THR A 195 7.59 -7.22 -10.22
CA THR A 195 8.60 -8.12 -10.82
C THR A 195 9.72 -7.26 -11.39
N PHE A 196 10.96 -7.51 -10.96
CA PHE A 196 12.16 -6.89 -11.50
C PHE A 196 12.58 -7.56 -12.81
N GLU A 197 12.52 -6.83 -13.91
CA GLU A 197 12.84 -7.34 -15.24
C GLU A 197 14.29 -7.04 -15.65
N ALA A 198 14.90 -7.96 -16.38
CA ALA A 198 16.24 -7.80 -16.94
C ALA A 198 16.30 -6.61 -17.91
N GLY A 199 17.36 -5.79 -17.79
CA GLY A 199 17.58 -4.62 -18.65
C GLY A 199 16.65 -3.44 -18.40
N LYS A 200 15.85 -3.47 -17.32
CA LYS A 200 14.97 -2.36 -16.92
C LYS A 200 15.56 -1.53 -15.78
N LYS A 201 15.23 -0.24 -15.79
CA LYS A 201 15.46 0.72 -14.71
C LYS A 201 14.13 1.09 -14.05
N TYR A 202 14.04 0.84 -12.74
CA TYR A 202 12.91 1.21 -11.89
C TYR A 202 13.29 2.47 -11.12
N THR A 203 12.55 3.55 -11.34
CA THR A 203 12.81 4.86 -10.75
C THR A 203 11.71 5.22 -9.75
N TYR A 204 12.12 5.48 -8.52
CA TYR A 204 11.26 5.88 -7.40
C TYR A 204 11.62 7.29 -6.94
N LYS A 205 10.66 8.05 -6.41
CA LYS A 205 10.93 9.32 -5.74
C LYS A 205 10.84 9.14 -4.23
N VAL A 206 11.91 9.52 -3.54
CA VAL A 206 12.04 9.46 -2.09
C VAL A 206 12.18 10.89 -1.57
N LYS A 207 11.16 11.38 -0.90
CA LYS A 207 11.14 12.75 -0.40
C LYS A 207 11.46 12.78 1.09
N PHE A 208 12.55 13.44 1.45
CA PHE A 208 12.89 13.77 2.84
C PHE A 208 12.46 15.20 3.16
N GLU A 209 11.74 15.41 4.26
CA GLU A 209 11.36 16.76 4.70
C GLU A 209 11.72 16.96 6.17
N THR A 210 12.27 18.13 6.48
CA THR A 210 12.41 18.61 7.86
C THR A 210 11.07 19.21 8.28
N THR A 211 10.42 18.63 9.28
CA THR A 211 9.24 19.20 9.90
C THR A 211 9.62 20.50 10.65
N PRO A 212 8.67 21.42 10.88
CA PRO A 212 8.89 22.61 11.71
C PRO A 212 9.40 22.32 13.14
N SER A 213 9.20 21.10 13.64
CA SER A 213 9.74 20.62 14.92
C SER A 213 11.19 20.13 14.85
N GLY A 214 11.82 20.18 13.67
CA GLY A 214 13.18 19.69 13.44
C GLY A 214 13.27 18.18 13.20
N ASN A 215 12.14 17.47 13.07
CA ASN A 215 12.14 16.05 12.76
C ASN A 215 12.28 15.80 11.25
N ILE A 216 12.91 14.69 10.86
CA ILE A 216 13.00 14.28 9.46
C ILE A 216 11.90 13.25 9.23
N ASN A 217 11.15 13.41 8.15
CA ASN A 217 10.19 12.43 7.64
C ASN A 217 10.59 11.99 6.23
N VAL A 218 10.23 10.77 5.86
CA VAL A 218 10.40 10.23 4.50
C VAL A 218 9.08 9.77 3.93
N SER A 219 8.90 9.97 2.63
CA SER A 219 7.85 9.34 1.84
C SER A 219 8.43 8.82 0.54
N ILE A 220 7.92 7.68 0.07
CA ILE A 220 8.29 7.12 -1.24
C ILE A 220 7.05 7.19 -2.11
N THR A 221 7.17 7.79 -3.29
CA THR A 221 6.07 7.98 -4.22
C THR A 221 6.52 7.72 -5.66
N GLY A 222 5.58 7.26 -6.47
CA GLY A 222 5.80 7.02 -7.90
C GLY A 222 6.75 5.86 -8.19
N VAL A 223 6.45 5.15 -9.28
CA VAL A 223 7.39 4.22 -9.91
C VAL A 223 7.31 4.50 -11.40
N SER A 224 8.44 4.74 -12.06
CA SER A 224 8.55 4.72 -13.52
C SER A 224 9.52 3.64 -13.97
N ILE A 225 9.16 2.89 -15.01
CA ILE A 225 9.93 1.78 -15.55
C ILE A 225 10.37 2.13 -16.95
N LYS A 226 11.67 2.07 -17.22
CA LYS A 226 12.26 2.35 -18.54
C LYS A 226 13.27 1.27 -18.91
N ASN A 227 13.67 1.20 -20.18
CA ASN A 227 14.89 0.45 -20.52
C ASN A 227 16.08 1.15 -19.86
N TRP A 228 17.08 0.39 -19.46
CA TRP A 228 18.25 0.95 -18.77
C TRP A 228 18.99 1.99 -19.62
N ASP A 229 19.07 1.79 -20.95
CA ASP A 229 19.80 2.65 -21.89
C ASP A 229 19.00 3.84 -22.45
N ASP A 230 17.70 3.95 -22.17
CA ASP A 230 16.92 5.12 -22.59
C ASP A 230 17.31 6.28 -21.65
N GLY A 231 18.06 7.26 -22.19
CA GLY A 231 18.43 8.48 -21.46
C GLY A 231 17.23 9.26 -20.89
N ASP A 232 17.50 10.37 -20.20
CA ASP A 232 16.44 11.22 -19.66
C ASP A 232 15.56 11.77 -20.80
N ILE A 233 14.36 11.19 -20.93
CA ILE A 233 13.28 11.73 -21.76
C ILE A 233 12.11 12.10 -20.84
N SER A 234 11.71 13.37 -21.03
CA SER A 234 10.49 14.02 -20.60
C SER A 234 9.23 13.22 -20.92
N ASP A 235 8.32 13.21 -19.94
CA ASP A 235 6.88 12.94 -19.99
C ASP A 235 6.36 11.66 -20.68
N ASP A 236 5.46 11.02 -19.94
CA ASP A 236 4.58 9.90 -20.28
C ASP A 236 5.25 8.53 -20.54
N ASN A 237 5.25 7.68 -19.50
CA ASN A 237 4.40 6.48 -19.53
C ASN A 237 4.39 5.69 -18.20
N ILE A 238 3.15 5.47 -17.75
CA ILE A 238 2.56 4.41 -16.93
C ILE A 238 3.16 4.14 -15.55
N ILE A 239 2.44 4.70 -14.58
CA ILE A 239 2.45 4.41 -13.15
C ILE A 239 1.87 3.01 -12.92
N VAL A 240 2.64 2.15 -12.25
CA VAL A 240 2.08 1.07 -11.44
C VAL A 240 2.43 1.38 -9.99
N PRO A 241 1.44 1.63 -9.10
CA PRO A 241 1.72 1.83 -7.68
C PRO A 241 2.42 0.60 -7.13
N GLY A 242 3.63 0.77 -6.60
CA GLY A 242 4.15 -0.15 -5.59
C GLY A 242 3.31 0.02 -4.34
N THR A 243 2.55 -1.02 -3.98
CA THR A 243 1.68 -1.06 -2.79
C THR A 243 2.53 -0.75 -1.54
N LEU A 244 2.42 0.47 -1.01
CA LEU A 244 2.85 0.75 0.35
C LEU A 244 1.94 -0.07 1.28
N LYS A 245 2.45 -1.17 1.83
CA LYS A 245 1.72 -1.95 2.83
C LYS A 245 1.77 -1.18 4.15
N PHE A 246 0.62 -0.70 4.62
CA PHE A 246 0.49 -0.15 5.96
C PHE A 246 0.16 -1.29 6.93
N ASP A 247 0.88 -1.38 8.04
CA ASP A 247 0.57 -2.37 9.07
C ASP A 247 -0.74 -2.03 9.79
N ARG A 248 -1.00 -0.74 9.97
CA ARG A 248 -2.18 -0.17 10.65
C ARG A 248 -2.63 1.10 9.95
N LEU A 249 -3.92 1.41 10.07
CA LEU A 249 -4.50 2.67 9.64
C LEU A 249 -5.44 3.15 10.73
N TYR A 250 -5.40 4.45 11.02
CA TYR A 250 -6.22 5.05 12.07
C TYR A 250 -7.16 6.11 11.51
N LEU A 251 -8.44 6.03 11.85
CA LEU A 251 -9.44 7.04 11.53
C LEU A 251 -9.37 8.16 12.56
N ALA A 252 -8.94 9.35 12.12
CA ALA A 252 -8.98 10.57 12.92
C ALA A 252 -10.20 11.39 12.50
N SER A 253 -11.19 11.50 13.37
CA SER A 253 -12.46 12.16 13.02
C SER A 253 -13.16 12.82 14.20
N GLY A 254 -14.10 13.73 13.90
CA GLY A 254 -14.96 14.37 14.91
C GLY A 254 -15.92 13.42 15.63
N PHE A 255 -16.23 12.28 15.01
CA PHE A 255 -17.13 11.25 15.55
C PHE A 255 -16.40 10.08 16.22
N THR A 256 -15.07 10.01 16.14
CA THR A 256 -14.25 9.07 16.91
C THR A 256 -13.57 9.82 18.06
N ASP A 257 -12.28 10.14 17.90
CA ASP A 257 -11.49 10.99 18.79
C ASP A 257 -10.29 11.55 17.99
N TRP A 258 -10.18 12.88 17.92
CA TRP A 258 -9.04 13.55 17.27
C TRP A 258 -7.71 13.34 18.00
N GLY A 259 -7.74 13.30 19.33
CA GLY A 259 -6.56 13.13 20.19
C GLY A 259 -6.03 11.70 20.18
N ARG A 260 -6.92 10.73 19.92
CA ARG A 260 -6.58 9.31 19.83
C ARG A 260 -7.32 8.66 18.65
N PRO A 261 -6.77 8.80 17.42
CA PRO A 261 -7.34 8.19 16.22
C PRO A 261 -7.67 6.70 16.40
N TYR A 262 -8.82 6.30 15.87
CA TYR A 262 -9.36 4.95 16.03
C TYR A 262 -8.68 3.96 15.09
N GLU A 263 -8.15 2.85 15.62
CA GLU A 263 -7.51 1.81 14.79
C GLU A 263 -8.56 1.07 13.95
N MET A 264 -8.45 1.16 12.63
CA MET A 264 -9.37 0.51 11.70
C MET A 264 -9.11 -0.99 11.60
N MET A 265 -10.17 -1.77 11.35
CA MET A 265 -10.07 -3.21 11.18
C MET A 265 -9.42 -3.55 9.84
N LYS A 266 -8.27 -4.23 9.89
CA LYS A 266 -7.52 -4.70 8.72
C LYS A 266 -8.07 -6.01 8.18
N SER A 267 -8.28 -6.09 6.86
CA SER A 267 -8.67 -7.31 6.15
C SER A 267 -7.55 -8.36 6.13
N ALA A 268 -7.92 -9.62 5.88
CA ALA A 268 -6.96 -10.74 5.83
C ALA A 268 -5.91 -10.61 4.72
N ASP A 269 -6.25 -9.96 3.60
CA ASP A 269 -5.29 -9.66 2.51
C ASP A 269 -4.33 -8.50 2.85
N GLY A 270 -4.59 -7.79 3.96
CA GLY A 270 -3.82 -6.66 4.45
C GLY A 270 -3.92 -5.39 3.62
N LYS A 271 -4.87 -5.31 2.68
CA LYS A 271 -5.01 -4.19 1.73
C LYS A 271 -6.14 -3.22 2.08
N THR A 272 -7.11 -3.68 2.86
CA THR A 272 -8.34 -2.93 3.14
C THR A 272 -8.47 -2.70 4.64
N PHE A 273 -8.82 -1.47 5.00
CA PHE A 273 -9.10 -1.06 6.36
C PHE A 273 -10.54 -0.58 6.46
N THR A 274 -11.27 -1.06 7.45
CA THR A 274 -12.69 -0.77 7.63
C THR A 274 -12.99 -0.21 9.01
N TRP A 275 -13.91 0.74 9.06
CA TRP A 275 -14.53 1.22 10.30
C TRP A 275 -16.03 1.26 10.08
N THR A 276 -16.80 0.73 11.02
CA THR A 276 -18.26 0.85 11.02
C THR A 276 -18.71 1.43 12.34
N GLY A 277 -19.55 2.46 12.30
CA GLY A 277 -20.08 3.07 13.52
C GLY A 277 -20.95 4.29 13.30
N ASN A 278 -21.32 4.87 14.43
CA ASN A 278 -22.30 5.95 14.53
C ASN A 278 -21.65 7.34 14.42
N VAL A 279 -22.19 8.17 13.54
CA VAL A 279 -21.90 9.61 13.41
C VAL A 279 -23.13 10.35 13.91
N LYS A 280 -23.07 10.92 15.13
CA LYS A 280 -24.25 11.48 15.82
C LYS A 280 -24.57 12.94 15.45
N ASP A 281 -23.59 13.65 14.93
CA ASP A 281 -23.67 15.09 14.61
C ASP A 281 -23.54 15.28 13.09
N ASP A 282 -24.06 16.38 12.56
CA ASP A 282 -23.92 16.74 11.15
C ASP A 282 -22.54 17.36 10.85
N ASN A 283 -22.18 17.41 9.57
CA ASN A 283 -20.94 18.02 9.05
C ASN A 283 -19.67 17.55 9.77
N GLN A 284 -19.58 16.26 10.08
CA GLN A 284 -18.42 15.72 10.77
C GLN A 284 -17.27 15.44 9.83
N GLU A 285 -16.07 15.80 10.28
CA GLU A 285 -14.87 15.72 9.48
C GLU A 285 -14.07 14.46 9.79
N MET A 286 -13.37 13.91 8.79
CA MET A 286 -12.48 12.77 8.96
C MET A 286 -11.25 12.82 8.04
N LYS A 287 -10.19 12.16 8.47
CA LYS A 287 -8.97 11.85 7.73
C LYS A 287 -8.33 10.60 8.33
N PHE A 288 -7.23 10.11 7.74
CA PHE A 288 -6.58 8.90 8.25
C PHE A 288 -5.13 9.15 8.63
N ALA A 289 -4.70 8.64 9.77
CA ALA A 289 -3.34 8.70 10.24
C ALA A 289 -2.67 7.31 10.14
N LEU A 290 -1.35 7.31 9.99
CA LEU A 290 -0.55 6.08 9.96
C LEU A 290 -0.07 5.64 11.36
N LEU A 291 -0.21 6.53 12.33
CA LEU A 291 0.11 6.32 13.74
C LEU A 291 -1.15 6.58 14.57
N GLN A 292 -1.20 6.08 15.81
CA GLN A 292 -2.30 6.34 16.74
C GLN A 292 -2.24 7.76 17.34
N GLN A 293 -1.93 8.73 16.49
CA GLN A 293 -1.81 10.15 16.79
C GLN A 293 -2.06 10.93 15.49
N SER A 294 -2.63 12.13 15.60
CA SER A 294 -2.80 13.04 14.47
C SER A 294 -2.03 14.33 14.74
N ILE A 295 -0.71 14.30 14.57
CA ILE A 295 0.18 15.41 14.93
C ILE A 295 0.70 16.13 13.68
N ILE A 296 0.85 17.44 13.77
CA ILE A 296 1.47 18.27 12.72
C ILE A 296 2.84 17.70 12.35
N GLY A 297 3.08 17.51 11.06
CA GLY A 297 4.28 16.92 10.50
C GLY A 297 4.13 15.44 10.13
N ASP A 298 3.14 14.72 10.65
CA ASP A 298 2.93 13.31 10.28
C ASP A 298 2.24 13.18 8.91
N VAL A 299 2.52 12.08 8.21
CA VAL A 299 1.80 11.71 6.98
C VAL A 299 0.41 11.21 7.34
N GLN A 300 -0.58 11.75 6.65
CA GLN A 300 -1.99 11.40 6.77
C GLN A 300 -2.58 11.17 5.38
N LEU A 301 -3.64 10.38 5.29
CA LEU A 301 -4.41 10.26 4.06
C LEU A 301 -5.51 11.33 4.06
N MET A 302 -5.51 12.16 3.02
CA MET A 302 -6.39 13.33 2.86
C MET A 302 -7.04 13.34 1.48
N PRO A 303 -8.17 14.06 1.28
CA PRO A 303 -8.89 14.10 0.00
C PRO A 303 -8.16 14.82 -1.13
N ASN A 304 -7.17 15.66 -0.82
CA ASN A 304 -6.48 16.51 -1.80
C ASN A 304 -4.99 16.63 -1.46
N MET A 305 -4.12 16.50 -2.46
CA MET A 305 -2.66 16.60 -2.28
C MET A 305 -2.16 18.01 -1.91
N ASN A 306 -2.78 19.05 -2.47
CA ASN A 306 -2.35 20.46 -2.33
C ASN A 306 -3.49 21.44 -1.98
N GLY A 307 -4.67 20.92 -1.61
CA GLY A 307 -5.82 21.76 -1.26
C GLY A 307 -5.69 22.40 0.12
N THR A 308 -6.51 23.41 0.40
CA THR A 308 -6.72 23.98 1.76
C THR A 308 -8.16 23.82 2.24
N THR A 309 -9.02 23.25 1.41
CA THR A 309 -10.45 23.06 1.65
C THR A 309 -10.78 21.59 1.89
N ASN A 310 -11.71 21.36 2.81
CA ASN A 310 -12.34 20.06 2.99
C ASN A 310 -13.12 19.65 1.73
N LYS A 311 -13.35 18.34 1.57
CA LYS A 311 -14.15 17.75 0.51
C LYS A 311 -15.38 17.07 1.12
N GLU A 312 -16.54 17.24 0.53
CA GLU A 312 -17.73 16.48 0.94
C GLU A 312 -17.56 15.00 0.57
N VAL A 313 -18.05 14.12 1.42
CA VAL A 313 -18.13 12.68 1.12
C VAL A 313 -19.19 12.45 0.05
N GLU A 314 -18.79 11.77 -1.02
CA GLU A 314 -19.71 11.20 -2.00
C GLU A 314 -20.00 9.75 -1.58
N LEU A 315 -21.24 9.45 -1.20
CA LEU A 315 -21.61 8.13 -0.70
C LEU A 315 -21.61 7.08 -1.81
N ASN A 316 -21.13 5.87 -1.51
CA ASN A 316 -21.07 4.72 -2.43
C ASN A 316 -20.25 5.01 -3.70
N VAL A 317 -19.23 5.87 -3.58
CA VAL A 317 -18.31 6.24 -4.65
C VAL A 317 -16.88 6.14 -4.13
N GLU A 318 -16.00 5.53 -4.92
CA GLU A 318 -14.56 5.52 -4.62
C GLU A 318 -13.94 6.90 -4.82
N MET A 319 -13.49 7.50 -3.71
CA MET A 319 -12.76 8.76 -3.69
C MET A 319 -11.25 8.51 -3.59
N ASN A 320 -10.44 9.36 -4.21
CA ASN A 320 -8.99 9.28 -4.07
C ASN A 320 -8.56 9.75 -2.67
N ALA A 321 -7.60 9.03 -2.08
CA ALA A 321 -6.83 9.45 -0.93
C ALA A 321 -5.39 9.77 -1.35
N TYR A 322 -4.82 10.82 -0.76
CA TYR A 322 -3.44 11.22 -1.01
C TYR A 322 -2.66 11.20 0.30
N PRO A 323 -1.45 10.62 0.34
CA PRO A 323 -0.54 10.79 1.46
C PRO A 323 -0.05 12.23 1.49
N VAL A 324 -0.40 12.96 2.55
CA VAL A 324 -0.11 14.38 2.72
C VAL A 324 0.44 14.58 4.12
N ILE A 325 1.49 15.40 4.24
CA ILE A 325 1.99 15.81 5.54
C ILE A 325 1.03 16.82 6.14
N TYR A 326 0.49 16.50 7.31
CA TYR A 326 -0.45 17.34 8.03
C TYR A 326 0.23 18.61 8.53
N TYR A 327 -0.27 19.77 8.10
CA TYR A 327 0.17 21.07 8.57
C TYR A 327 -1.03 21.95 8.93
N ASP A 328 -1.01 22.54 10.14
CA ASP A 328 -2.02 23.50 10.59
C ASP A 328 -1.34 24.83 10.97
N ASN A 329 -0.88 25.55 9.95
CA ASN A 329 -0.27 26.88 10.07
C ASN A 329 -0.88 27.81 9.01
N GLU A 330 -1.12 29.08 9.38
CA GLU A 330 -1.69 30.13 8.53
C GLU A 330 -0.98 30.31 7.17
N SER A 331 0.32 29.99 7.07
CA SER A 331 1.08 30.18 5.82
C SER A 331 1.07 28.98 4.86
N ILE A 332 0.87 27.74 5.34
CA ILE A 332 0.97 26.51 4.53
C ILE A 332 0.00 25.42 5.04
N LYS A 333 -1.28 25.77 5.20
CA LYS A 333 -2.30 24.84 5.74
C LYS A 333 -2.50 23.64 4.83
N ARG A 334 -2.30 22.43 5.35
CA ARG A 334 -2.56 21.13 4.70
C ARG A 334 -3.26 20.22 5.70
N ASP A 335 -4.54 20.48 5.90
CA ASP A 335 -5.39 19.77 6.86
C ASP A 335 -6.79 19.53 6.29
N ASN A 336 -6.84 19.10 5.04
CA ASN A 336 -8.11 18.84 4.37
C ASN A 336 -8.70 17.56 4.90
N LYS A 337 -10.01 17.59 5.11
CA LYS A 337 -10.77 16.43 5.59
C LYS A 337 -11.90 16.11 4.64
N TRP A 338 -12.33 14.85 4.69
CA TRP A 338 -13.65 14.50 4.18
C TRP A 338 -14.72 14.97 5.17
N VAL A 339 -15.85 15.46 4.67
CA VAL A 339 -16.98 15.90 5.50
C VAL A 339 -18.18 15.00 5.24
N ILE A 340 -18.60 14.28 6.26
CA ILE A 340 -19.87 13.56 6.30
C ILE A 340 -20.95 14.57 6.68
N LYS A 341 -21.88 14.86 5.76
CA LYS A 341 -22.85 15.94 5.91
C LYS A 341 -23.94 15.66 6.93
N GLU A 342 -24.39 14.42 6.97
CA GLU A 342 -25.54 14.00 7.78
C GLU A 342 -25.10 13.02 8.86
N LYS A 343 -25.77 13.07 10.00
CA LYS A 343 -25.71 11.99 10.98
C LYS A 343 -26.26 10.67 10.43
N GLY A 344 -25.78 9.56 10.98
CA GLY A 344 -26.17 8.20 10.60
C GLY A 344 -25.16 7.15 11.04
N THR A 345 -25.37 5.91 10.62
CA THR A 345 -24.39 4.83 10.76
C THR A 345 -23.68 4.65 9.43
N TYR A 346 -22.36 4.55 9.47
CA TYR A 346 -21.53 4.50 8.27
C TYR A 346 -20.54 3.34 8.32
N THR A 347 -20.25 2.79 7.14
CA THR A 347 -19.03 2.00 6.90
C THR A 347 -18.07 2.85 6.08
N VAL A 348 -16.85 3.01 6.60
CA VAL A 348 -15.73 3.69 5.90
C VAL A 348 -14.71 2.63 5.54
N THR A 349 -14.43 2.51 4.24
CA THR A 349 -13.51 1.53 3.68
C THR A 349 -12.35 2.25 3.02
N VAL A 350 -11.12 1.88 3.36
CA VAL A 350 -9.90 2.41 2.74
C VAL A 350 -9.11 1.27 2.13
N ASN A 351 -8.94 1.29 0.81
CA ASN A 351 -8.01 0.42 0.11
C ASN A 351 -6.68 1.16 -0.06
N VAL A 352 -5.65 0.69 0.64
CA VAL A 352 -4.34 1.35 0.65
C VAL A 352 -3.45 0.97 -0.54
N GLU A 353 -3.83 -0.05 -1.31
CA GLU A 353 -3.16 -0.42 -2.55
C GLU A 353 -3.57 0.50 -3.70
N THR A 354 -4.87 0.76 -3.82
CA THR A 354 -5.42 1.67 -4.84
C THR A 354 -5.49 3.12 -4.37
N MET A 355 -5.21 3.37 -3.09
CA MET A 355 -5.37 4.67 -2.42
C MET A 355 -6.79 5.24 -2.61
N LYS A 356 -7.79 4.39 -2.36
CA LYS A 356 -9.23 4.71 -2.49
C LYS A 356 -9.92 4.67 -1.15
N VAL A 357 -10.88 5.57 -0.98
CA VAL A 357 -11.78 5.65 0.19
C VAL A 357 -13.21 5.56 -0.32
N GLU A 358 -13.99 4.66 0.25
CA GLU A 358 -15.42 4.54 0.02
C GLU A 358 -16.17 4.71 1.35
N VAL A 359 -17.31 5.38 1.29
CA VAL A 359 -18.15 5.62 2.47
C VAL A 359 -19.58 5.22 2.13
N GLU A 360 -20.12 4.29 2.90
CA GLU A 360 -21.49 3.80 2.79
C GLU A 360 -22.28 4.28 3.99
N LYS A 361 -23.50 4.81 3.76
CA LYS A 361 -24.47 5.11 4.83
C LYS A 361 -25.41 3.91 4.95
N LEU A 362 -25.46 3.31 6.14
CA LEU A 362 -26.29 2.14 6.40
C LEU A 362 -27.73 2.54 6.72
N ASP A 363 -28.68 1.75 6.22
CA ASP A 363 -30.10 1.84 6.57
C ASP A 363 -30.36 1.00 7.83
N VAL A 364 -30.49 1.68 8.97
CA VAL A 364 -30.54 1.05 10.30
C VAL A 364 -31.46 1.81 11.26
N VAL A 365 -31.94 1.11 12.29
CA VAL A 365 -32.68 1.68 13.42
C VAL A 365 -31.94 1.38 14.74
N TYR A 366 -32.11 2.18 15.78
CA TYR A 366 -31.19 2.21 16.93
C TYR A 366 -31.90 1.78 18.21
N LEU A 367 -31.36 0.81 18.94
CA LEU A 367 -31.86 0.49 20.29
C LEU A 367 -31.21 1.44 21.30
N VAL A 368 -32.03 2.11 22.11
CA VAL A 368 -31.58 2.97 23.20
C VAL A 368 -32.34 2.60 24.47
N GLY A 369 -31.66 2.62 25.62
CA GLY A 369 -32.29 2.18 26.86
C GLY A 369 -31.31 1.84 27.97
N SER A 370 -31.78 1.88 29.22
CA SER A 370 -30.99 1.48 30.39
C SER A 370 -30.57 0.00 30.36
N VAL A 371 -31.26 -0.84 29.57
CA VAL A 371 -30.90 -2.26 29.32
C VAL A 371 -29.50 -2.49 28.73
N LEU A 372 -28.82 -1.43 28.28
CA LEU A 372 -27.49 -1.47 27.66
C LEU A 372 -26.33 -1.16 28.63
N SER A 373 -26.61 -0.73 29.87
CA SER A 373 -25.56 -0.30 30.82
C SER A 373 -25.10 -1.48 31.69
N VAL A 374 -23.83 -1.88 31.62
CA VAL A 374 -23.40 -3.20 32.12
C VAL A 374 -22.10 -3.24 32.93
N GLU A 375 -21.27 -2.20 32.91
CA GLU A 375 -20.05 -2.21 33.75
C GLU A 375 -20.35 -1.69 35.16
N GLU A 376 -19.76 -2.32 36.19
CA GLU A 376 -19.95 -1.95 37.59
C GLU A 376 -19.44 -0.51 37.82
N GLY A 377 -20.37 0.43 38.02
CA GLY A 377 -20.09 1.86 38.14
C GLY A 377 -20.37 2.71 36.89
N GLU A 378 -20.77 2.11 35.76
CA GLU A 378 -21.29 2.86 34.61
C GLU A 378 -22.65 3.51 34.94
N ASN A 379 -22.85 4.72 34.43
CA ASN A 379 -24.11 5.44 34.58
C ASN A 379 -25.20 4.75 33.75
N GLN A 380 -26.34 4.41 34.35
CA GLN A 380 -27.48 3.76 33.67
C GLN A 380 -28.04 4.56 32.48
N ASN A 381 -27.76 5.87 32.41
CA ASN A 381 -28.11 6.70 31.26
C ASN A 381 -27.15 6.55 30.07
N ASN A 382 -26.04 5.82 30.20
CA ASN A 382 -25.09 5.57 29.11
C ASN A 382 -25.75 4.81 27.96
N GLY A 383 -26.73 3.96 28.24
CA GLY A 383 -27.52 3.28 27.21
C GLY A 383 -28.38 4.19 26.34
N TYR A 384 -28.45 5.48 26.64
CA TYR A 384 -29.04 6.51 25.80
C TYR A 384 -28.00 7.34 25.01
N ASP A 385 -26.69 7.06 25.14
CA ASP A 385 -25.66 7.69 24.33
C ASP A 385 -25.69 7.16 22.88
N LEU A 386 -26.14 8.03 21.97
CA LEU A 386 -26.25 7.72 20.54
C LEU A 386 -24.92 7.30 19.89
N LYS A 387 -23.77 7.76 20.44
CA LYS A 387 -22.46 7.35 19.92
C LYS A 387 -22.21 5.84 20.11
N ARG A 388 -22.82 5.23 21.14
CA ARG A 388 -22.67 3.81 21.52
C ARG A 388 -23.92 2.97 21.23
N ALA A 389 -24.99 3.58 20.72
CA ALA A 389 -26.26 2.91 20.50
C ALA A 389 -26.12 1.76 19.48
N PRO A 390 -26.41 0.50 19.87
CA PRO A 390 -26.47 -0.61 18.93
C PRO A 390 -27.61 -0.39 17.95
N TYR A 391 -27.46 -0.94 16.76
CA TYR A 391 -28.40 -0.72 15.67
C TYR A 391 -28.83 -2.05 15.04
N PHE A 392 -30.09 -2.09 14.61
CA PHE A 392 -30.61 -3.19 13.83
C PHE A 392 -30.19 -3.02 12.37
N THR A 393 -29.69 -4.09 11.78
CA THR A 393 -29.32 -4.11 10.36
C THR A 393 -30.52 -4.53 9.54
N LYS A 394 -30.75 -3.84 8.42
CA LYS A 394 -31.82 -4.19 7.49
C LYS A 394 -31.53 -5.53 6.80
N ILE A 395 -32.48 -6.46 6.87
CA ILE A 395 -32.39 -7.81 6.28
C ILE A 395 -33.37 -8.03 5.12
N ASP A 396 -34.40 -7.18 5.02
CA ASP A 396 -35.40 -7.15 3.95
C ASP A 396 -35.96 -5.71 3.87
N ASN A 397 -36.74 -5.38 2.83
CA ASN A 397 -37.26 -4.02 2.59
C ASN A 397 -37.85 -3.33 3.84
N ASP A 398 -38.51 -4.10 4.71
CA ASP A 398 -39.18 -3.60 5.90
C ASP A 398 -38.84 -4.40 7.17
N LYS A 399 -37.71 -5.12 7.19
CA LYS A 399 -37.31 -5.91 8.37
C LYS A 399 -35.89 -5.60 8.79
N TYR A 400 -35.72 -5.41 10.09
CA TYR A 400 -34.45 -5.13 10.73
C TYR A 400 -34.18 -6.13 11.83
N GLU A 401 -32.91 -6.52 11.99
CA GLU A 401 -32.48 -7.52 12.95
C GLU A 401 -31.30 -7.02 13.79
N LEU A 402 -31.32 -7.32 15.09
CA LEU A 402 -30.25 -7.05 16.03
C LEU A 402 -30.06 -8.25 16.97
N ILE A 403 -28.84 -8.74 17.10
CA ILE A 403 -28.46 -9.67 18.18
C ILE A 403 -27.82 -8.85 19.30
N ILE A 404 -28.40 -8.89 20.49
CA ILE A 404 -27.98 -8.05 21.62
C ILE A 404 -28.19 -8.76 22.95
N ASN A 405 -27.32 -8.49 23.92
CA ASN A 405 -27.52 -8.91 25.30
C ASN A 405 -28.33 -7.83 26.04
N LEU A 406 -29.51 -8.17 26.51
CA LEU A 406 -30.39 -7.28 27.27
C LEU A 406 -30.21 -7.52 28.78
N HIS A 407 -30.11 -6.43 29.52
CA HIS A 407 -30.09 -6.40 30.99
C HIS A 407 -31.42 -5.88 31.54
N GLU A 408 -31.58 -5.95 32.87
CA GLU A 408 -32.74 -5.35 33.53
C GLU A 408 -32.79 -3.85 33.24
N GLY A 409 -33.95 -3.33 32.90
CA GLY A 409 -34.14 -1.92 32.60
C GLY A 409 -35.22 -1.68 31.55
N ASP A 410 -35.08 -0.58 30.83
CA ASP A 410 -36.01 -0.12 29.83
C ASP A 410 -35.36 0.14 28.48
N PHE A 411 -36.11 0.01 27.39
CA PHE A 411 -35.64 0.41 26.06
C PHE A 411 -36.74 0.85 25.11
N LYS A 412 -36.33 1.55 24.06
CA LYS A 412 -37.09 1.90 22.86
C LYS A 412 -36.18 1.84 21.64
N ILE A 413 -36.76 1.97 20.45
CA ILE A 413 -36.01 1.94 19.20
C ILE A 413 -36.24 3.25 18.45
N LEU A 414 -35.17 3.91 18.01
CA LEU A 414 -35.22 5.14 17.21
C LEU A 414 -35.07 4.79 15.73
N SER A 415 -35.87 5.41 14.84
CA SER A 415 -35.66 5.28 13.39
C SER A 415 -34.40 6.01 12.89
N LYS A 416 -33.94 7.02 13.64
CA LYS A 416 -32.77 7.85 13.32
C LYS A 416 -31.92 8.06 14.56
N ILE A 417 -30.65 8.37 14.35
CA ILE A 417 -29.68 8.62 15.42
C ILE A 417 -29.85 10.03 16.03
N GLU A 418 -31.03 10.36 16.54
CA GLU A 418 -31.31 11.66 17.13
C GLU A 418 -32.48 11.65 18.11
N TYR A 419 -32.45 12.58 19.06
CA TYR A 419 -33.57 12.94 19.94
C TYR A 419 -34.08 14.33 19.55
N THR A 420 -34.86 14.44 18.48
CA THR A 420 -35.49 15.72 18.09
C THR A 420 -37.01 15.62 18.19
N ASN A 421 -37.65 16.73 18.52
CA ASN A 421 -39.10 16.89 18.56
C ASN A 421 -39.77 16.85 17.17
N THR A 422 -38.98 16.66 16.11
CA THR A 422 -39.40 16.48 14.72
C THR A 422 -39.00 15.12 14.16
N ASN A 423 -38.31 14.28 14.96
CA ASN A 423 -38.05 12.90 14.60
C ASN A 423 -39.27 12.07 14.99
N ASP A 424 -40.25 12.09 14.08
CA ASP A 424 -41.61 11.62 14.29
C ASP A 424 -41.77 10.09 14.25
N ASP A 425 -40.67 9.34 14.20
CA ASP A 425 -40.66 7.88 14.03
C ASP A 425 -39.76 7.24 15.10
N TYR A 426 -40.25 7.09 16.33
CA TYR A 426 -39.68 6.10 17.26
C TYR A 426 -40.65 4.94 17.43
N TYR A 427 -40.07 3.76 17.60
CA TYR A 427 -40.74 2.48 17.75
C TYR A 427 -40.75 2.13 19.24
N ALA A 428 -41.94 2.16 19.84
CA ALA A 428 -42.16 1.96 21.26
C ALA A 428 -43.50 1.25 21.52
N PRO A 429 -43.76 0.72 22.73
CA PRO A 429 -45.08 0.19 23.05
C PRO A 429 -46.12 1.31 23.27
N GLU A 430 -47.40 0.97 23.16
CA GLU A 430 -48.51 1.93 23.32
C GLU A 430 -48.62 2.55 24.72
N ALA A 431 -48.08 1.85 25.72
CA ALA A 431 -47.88 2.24 27.11
C ALA A 431 -46.65 1.52 27.65
N ASN A 432 -46.06 1.99 28.76
CA ASN A 432 -44.99 1.24 29.44
C ASN A 432 -45.47 -0.19 29.73
N THR A 433 -44.80 -1.18 29.13
CA THR A 433 -45.30 -2.56 29.06
C THR A 433 -44.14 -3.52 29.34
N PRO A 434 -44.38 -4.64 30.06
CA PRO A 434 -43.38 -5.69 30.20
C PRO A 434 -42.87 -6.20 28.85
N PHE A 435 -41.57 -6.42 28.74
CA PHE A 435 -40.96 -7.13 27.62
C PHE A 435 -41.51 -8.56 27.56
N VAL A 436 -41.83 -9.07 26.37
CA VAL A 436 -42.37 -10.44 26.20
C VAL A 436 -41.56 -11.17 25.14
N THR A 437 -41.11 -12.38 25.46
CA THR A 437 -40.33 -13.24 24.57
C THR A 437 -41.23 -14.14 23.73
N GLY A 438 -40.88 -14.38 22.46
CA GLY A 438 -41.55 -15.36 21.59
C GLY A 438 -42.93 -14.96 21.04
N SER A 439 -43.43 -13.76 21.36
CA SER A 439 -44.67 -13.19 20.83
C SER A 439 -44.37 -11.92 20.04
N ASN A 440 -45.22 -11.60 19.06
CA ASN A 440 -45.20 -10.29 18.41
C ASN A 440 -45.63 -9.24 19.44
N MET A 441 -44.71 -8.34 19.81
CA MET A 441 -45.02 -7.15 20.57
C MET A 441 -45.50 -6.08 19.59
N ASN A 442 -46.67 -5.51 19.84
CA ASN A 442 -47.16 -4.36 19.07
C ASN A 442 -46.23 -3.17 19.28
N VAL A 443 -45.88 -2.53 18.19
CA VAL A 443 -45.04 -1.33 18.15
C VAL A 443 -45.90 -0.20 17.61
N ASP A 444 -45.98 0.88 18.37
CA ASP A 444 -46.59 2.12 17.96
C ASP A 444 -45.51 3.01 17.32
N CYS A 445 -45.78 3.49 16.11
CA CYS A 445 -44.92 4.42 15.38
C CYS A 445 -45.45 5.84 15.61
N ARG A 446 -44.77 6.64 16.42
CA ARG A 446 -45.36 7.87 16.98
C ARG A 446 -44.66 9.16 16.59
N GLN A 447 -45.45 10.09 16.07
CA GLN A 447 -45.14 11.53 16.09
C GLN A 447 -45.39 12.06 17.51
N GLU A 448 -44.40 12.68 18.12
CA GLU A 448 -44.38 12.88 19.57
C GLU A 448 -45.53 13.77 20.07
N ASN A 449 -46.43 13.21 20.90
CA ASN A 449 -47.37 13.97 21.74
C ASN A 449 -46.94 13.99 23.22
N GLY A 450 -45.63 13.90 23.48
CA GLY A 450 -45.00 14.01 24.80
C GLY A 450 -45.03 12.75 25.66
N ARG A 451 -45.20 11.55 25.08
CA ARG A 451 -45.29 10.27 25.81
C ARG A 451 -44.09 9.36 25.52
N ASP A 452 -43.17 9.23 26.48
CA ASP A 452 -41.94 8.42 26.38
C ASP A 452 -42.15 6.99 26.92
N TYR A 453 -42.89 6.16 26.18
CA TYR A 453 -43.15 4.77 26.58
C TYR A 453 -42.05 3.80 26.15
N LYS A 454 -41.84 2.76 26.97
CA LYS A 454 -40.71 1.83 26.85
C LYS A 454 -41.10 0.41 27.21
N TRP A 455 -40.43 -0.56 26.61
CA TRP A 455 -40.47 -1.94 27.08
C TRP A 455 -39.67 -2.05 28.38
N GLN A 456 -40.17 -2.85 29.33
CA GLN A 456 -39.53 -3.08 30.62
C GLN A 456 -39.00 -4.51 30.69
N VAL A 457 -37.68 -4.67 30.73
CA VAL A 457 -36.98 -5.95 30.87
C VAL A 457 -36.72 -6.19 32.35
N THR A 458 -37.22 -7.30 32.89
CA THR A 458 -36.97 -7.71 34.28
C THR A 458 -35.65 -8.47 34.42
N GLU A 459 -35.13 -8.58 35.64
CA GLU A 459 -33.93 -9.39 35.94
C GLU A 459 -34.02 -10.83 35.39
N ALA A 460 -35.18 -11.47 35.51
CA ALA A 460 -35.43 -12.83 34.99
C ALA A 460 -35.41 -12.93 33.45
N GLN A 461 -35.55 -11.79 32.77
CA GLN A 461 -35.57 -11.69 31.31
C GLN A 461 -34.23 -11.25 30.73
N THR A 462 -33.20 -11.08 31.54
CA THR A 462 -31.85 -10.83 31.02
C THR A 462 -31.33 -11.97 30.16
N GLY A 463 -30.44 -11.64 29.22
CA GLY A 463 -29.78 -12.59 28.33
C GLY A 463 -29.65 -12.10 26.90
N THR A 464 -29.12 -12.97 26.04
CA THR A 464 -28.90 -12.66 24.63
C THR A 464 -30.15 -12.95 23.81
N TYR A 465 -30.56 -11.97 23.01
CA TYR A 465 -31.74 -12.04 22.16
C TYR A 465 -31.40 -11.70 20.72
N LYS A 466 -32.08 -12.37 19.80
CA LYS A 466 -32.28 -11.91 18.44
C LYS A 466 -33.60 -11.14 18.40
N LEU A 467 -33.50 -9.84 18.17
CA LEU A 467 -34.63 -8.92 18.03
C LEU A 467 -34.89 -8.68 16.56
N THR A 468 -36.15 -8.84 16.14
CA THR A 468 -36.55 -8.54 14.75
C THR A 468 -37.69 -7.53 14.76
N LEU A 469 -37.43 -6.35 14.19
CA LEU A 469 -38.41 -5.30 13.96
C LEU A 469 -38.95 -5.43 12.53
N ASN A 470 -40.27 -5.56 12.39
CA ASN A 470 -40.95 -5.58 11.10
C ASN A 470 -41.83 -4.34 10.95
N THR A 471 -41.50 -3.50 9.98
CA THR A 471 -42.15 -2.23 9.66
C THR A 471 -43.02 -2.30 8.39
N SER A 472 -43.33 -3.50 7.88
CA SER A 472 -44.02 -3.68 6.59
C SER A 472 -45.44 -3.11 6.56
N GLU A 473 -46.09 -3.04 7.72
CA GLU A 473 -47.40 -2.42 7.89
C GLU A 473 -47.24 -1.29 8.91
N LEU A 474 -47.26 -0.02 8.47
CA LEU A 474 -47.08 1.14 9.36
C LEU A 474 -48.13 1.19 10.50
N GLU A 475 -49.32 0.65 10.26
CA GLU A 475 -50.39 0.53 11.27
C GLU A 475 -50.26 -0.71 12.18
N ASN A 476 -49.27 -1.57 11.93
CA ASN A 476 -49.09 -2.85 12.62
C ASN A 476 -47.60 -3.26 12.68
N VAL A 477 -46.74 -2.32 13.08
CA VAL A 477 -45.32 -2.58 13.30
C VAL A 477 -45.18 -3.60 14.44
N THR A 478 -44.30 -4.58 14.27
CA THR A 478 -44.10 -5.63 15.29
C THR A 478 -42.65 -5.78 15.66
N LEU A 479 -42.40 -6.03 16.94
CA LEU A 479 -41.10 -6.43 17.47
C LEU A 479 -41.20 -7.86 17.99
N THR A 480 -40.30 -8.73 17.55
CA THR A 480 -40.17 -10.09 18.08
C THR A 480 -38.83 -10.24 18.78
N ALA A 481 -38.82 -11.06 19.83
CA ALA A 481 -37.63 -11.37 20.60
C ALA A 481 -37.49 -12.89 20.77
N GLU A 482 -36.46 -13.44 20.16
CA GLU A 482 -36.06 -14.85 20.30
C GLU A 482 -34.85 -14.92 21.23
N LYS A 483 -34.95 -15.69 22.31
CA LYS A 483 -33.83 -15.90 23.24
C LYS A 483 -32.85 -16.92 22.63
N LEU A 484 -31.56 -16.59 22.64
CA LEU A 484 -30.49 -17.44 22.09
C LEU A 484 -29.81 -18.31 23.15
#